data_AF-A0A061M0U3-F1
#
_entry.id   AF-A0A061M0U3-F1
#
_cell.length_a   1.000
_cell.length_b   1.000
_cell.length_c   1.000
_cell.angle_alpha   90.00
_cell.angle_beta   90.00
_cell.angle_gamma   90.00
#
_symmetry.space_group_name_H-M   'P 1'
#
loop_
_entity.id
_entity.type
_entity.pdbx_description
1 polymer ?
#
loop_
_entity_poly.entity_id
_entity_poly.type
_entity_poly.pdbx_seq_one_letter_code
_entity_poly.pdbx_strand_id
1 'polypeptide(L)'
;MVQVQTPFHSTLRRGLGLLLATAALLGAAVLAQPAAAQADPVPDVSTSTSIATILAPTTYGNPSFFTVTVSLSGPAMLSGEPVVIEAGGVVVGTGTLGYAGSGEFLALVAVLDLAAGDHDLIARFAGKAGDASFPARALPSESAALPVTVAQAPSSTAITSSPAWAGAFAPIDVAAQVTSPTVGLSGRAALLADGVELASAELQPNGAVVFADVAAPAATAELTVAYLGDAAGNFAPSQSAAAPLVVVPHATTTTLTLSPTAAHVGDTVEFAVVVSNVDRSVPTDPRGDVELLVDGVVAFTIPAADDLDPETGDGEARFSVDTAQLPFGEHEVSARFVPQTGFLDSRSATVALDVLSRQTRLAVSAELLRATPSRPAVVEVGVEPVMGDPGAQGRQGVLAAPAAPRAQPVTGSLQAFADGAPLGEAVMLDGGRASLTLEGLGVGSHRVELRFTSGVPGVLDSSAVVAVDVSADEAPTGGSSPKPAASLARSGGLDPFLPGAAGLGLFVLGAAALGGASITGARRARAPR
;
A
#
# COMPACT_ATOMS: atom_id res chain seq x y z
N MET A 1 35.37 -17.72 19.57
CA MET A 1 36.64 -17.05 19.92
C MET A 1 37.22 -17.75 21.14
N VAL A 2 37.99 -18.82 20.94
CA VAL A 2 38.82 -19.44 21.98
C VAL A 2 40.15 -19.75 21.31
N GLN A 3 41.19 -19.00 21.65
CA GLN A 3 42.59 -19.31 21.38
C GLN A 3 43.35 -18.96 22.65
N VAL A 4 44.27 -19.83 23.06
CA VAL A 4 45.73 -19.63 23.12
C VAL A 4 46.24 -20.83 23.94
N GLN A 5 47.36 -21.52 23.72
CA GLN A 5 48.40 -21.62 22.69
C GLN A 5 49.15 -22.93 23.00
N THR A 6 49.58 -23.65 21.96
CA THR A 6 50.57 -24.76 21.97
C THR A 6 51.99 -24.25 22.27
N PRO A 7 53.03 -25.08 22.54
CA PRO A 7 53.77 -25.75 21.43
C PRO A 7 54.52 -27.09 21.73
N PHE A 8 54.61 -27.93 20.68
CA PHE A 8 55.78 -28.66 20.10
C PHE A 8 56.79 -29.46 21.00
N HIS A 9 57.47 -30.53 20.58
CA HIS A 9 58.02 -30.95 19.28
C HIS A 9 58.23 -32.48 19.21
N SER A 10 58.14 -33.03 18.00
CA SER A 10 58.57 -34.37 17.53
C SER A 10 60.07 -34.43 17.21
N THR A 11 60.71 -35.60 17.34
CA THR A 11 61.82 -36.03 16.45
C THR A 11 61.95 -37.55 16.35
N LEU A 12 62.65 -37.96 15.29
CA LEU A 12 62.48 -39.16 14.46
C LEU A 12 63.68 -40.13 14.60
N ARG A 13 63.40 -41.44 14.46
CA ARG A 13 64.19 -42.58 13.91
C ARG A 13 65.75 -42.54 13.81
N ARG A 14 66.36 -43.67 14.20
CA ARG A 14 67.39 -44.55 13.53
C ARG A 14 67.96 -45.50 14.61
N GLY A 15 68.36 -46.76 14.46
CA GLY A 15 68.61 -47.65 13.33
C GLY A 15 69.86 -48.53 13.62
N LEU A 16 69.66 -49.84 13.85
CA LEU A 16 70.51 -51.02 13.54
C LEU A 16 71.91 -51.30 14.20
N GLY A 17 72.05 -52.56 14.70
CA GLY A 17 73.25 -53.44 14.68
C GLY A 17 74.22 -53.33 15.88
N LEU A 18 74.99 -54.33 16.34
CA LEU A 18 75.14 -55.77 16.11
C LEU A 18 76.22 -56.27 17.13
N LEU A 19 76.10 -57.51 17.64
CA LEU A 19 77.17 -58.47 18.06
C LEU A 19 77.93 -58.42 19.44
N LEU A 20 77.70 -59.50 20.22
CA LEU A 20 78.61 -60.48 20.88
C LEU A 20 79.45 -60.21 22.18
N ALA A 21 79.19 -61.11 23.16
CA ALA A 21 80.03 -61.67 24.26
C ALA A 21 80.44 -60.74 25.43
N THR A 22 80.42 -61.08 26.72
CA THR A 22 80.80 -62.32 27.46
C THR A 22 80.14 -62.35 28.86
N ALA A 23 80.08 -63.57 29.43
CA ALA A 23 79.43 -63.97 30.68
C ALA A 23 79.96 -63.36 31.99
N ALA A 24 79.07 -63.25 32.97
CA ALA A 24 79.38 -63.44 34.39
C ALA A 24 78.19 -64.14 35.08
N LEU A 25 78.44 -65.38 35.51
CA LEU A 25 77.59 -66.22 36.34
C LEU A 25 77.46 -65.59 37.74
N LEU A 26 76.23 -65.37 38.23
CA LEU A 26 75.88 -65.45 39.66
C LEU A 26 74.37 -65.62 39.79
N GLY A 27 73.99 -66.76 40.37
CA GLY A 27 72.62 -67.26 40.41
C GLY A 27 71.67 -66.39 41.22
N ALA A 28 70.50 -66.14 40.65
CA ALA A 28 69.27 -65.85 41.37
C ALA A 28 68.20 -66.78 40.81
N ALA A 29 67.65 -67.63 41.68
CA ALA A 29 66.53 -68.49 41.35
C ALA A 29 65.32 -67.61 41.01
N VAL A 30 65.01 -67.49 39.72
CA VAL A 30 63.70 -67.02 39.28
C VAL A 30 62.75 -68.18 39.49
N LEU A 31 61.93 -68.09 40.55
CA LEU A 31 60.71 -68.87 40.67
C LEU A 31 59.88 -68.58 39.42
N ALA A 32 59.70 -69.58 38.57
CA ALA A 32 58.70 -69.54 37.53
C ALA A 32 57.36 -69.25 38.22
N GLN A 33 56.80 -68.05 37.98
CA GLN A 33 55.40 -67.81 38.24
C GLN A 33 54.63 -68.89 37.48
N PRO A 34 53.67 -69.61 38.11
CA PRO A 34 52.77 -70.44 37.33
C PRO A 34 52.10 -69.49 36.33
N ALA A 35 52.18 -69.83 35.05
CA ALA A 35 51.34 -69.22 34.04
C ALA A 35 49.91 -69.23 34.59
N ALA A 36 49.30 -68.05 34.73
CA ALA A 36 47.89 -67.97 35.07
C ALA A 36 47.18 -68.90 34.10
N ALA A 37 46.57 -69.97 34.61
CA ALA A 37 45.77 -70.86 33.80
C ALA A 37 44.77 -69.98 33.05
N GLN A 38 44.86 -69.93 31.73
CA GLN A 38 43.80 -69.35 30.92
C GLN A 38 42.57 -70.16 31.28
N ALA A 39 41.65 -69.55 32.02
CA ALA A 39 40.33 -70.13 32.21
C ALA A 39 39.77 -70.44 30.82
N ASP A 40 39.22 -71.64 30.64
CA ASP A 40 38.52 -71.97 29.40
C ASP A 40 37.54 -70.84 29.08
N PRO A 41 37.46 -70.38 27.82
CA PRO A 41 36.52 -69.34 27.45
C PRO A 41 35.11 -69.82 27.83
N VAL A 42 34.41 -69.01 28.62
CA VAL A 42 33.02 -69.27 29.01
C VAL A 42 32.21 -69.52 27.73
N PRO A 43 31.47 -70.64 27.61
CA PRO A 43 30.75 -70.96 26.39
C PRO A 43 29.66 -69.91 26.15
N ASP A 44 29.62 -69.30 24.97
CA ASP A 44 28.56 -68.37 24.57
C ASP A 44 27.38 -69.15 23.95
N VAL A 45 26.15 -68.73 24.25
CA VAL A 45 24.91 -69.24 23.66
C VAL A 45 24.22 -68.11 22.91
N SER A 46 23.96 -68.32 21.61
CA SER A 46 23.21 -67.38 20.79
C SER A 46 21.76 -67.28 21.24
N THR A 47 21.21 -66.07 21.23
CA THR A 47 19.81 -65.80 21.49
C THR A 47 19.15 -65.18 20.26
N SER A 48 17.84 -65.37 20.13
CA SER A 48 17.01 -64.72 19.11
C SER A 48 15.80 -64.07 19.79
N THR A 49 15.63 -62.76 19.56
CA THR A 49 14.53 -61.97 20.11
C THR A 49 13.50 -61.70 19.02
N SER A 50 12.21 -61.85 19.37
CA SER A 50 11.09 -61.45 18.51
C SER A 50 10.07 -60.65 19.32
N ILE A 51 9.33 -59.79 18.62
CA ILE A 51 8.27 -58.96 19.18
C ILE A 51 6.97 -59.24 18.41
N ALA A 52 5.85 -59.29 19.13
CA ALA A 52 4.53 -59.38 18.53
C ALA A 52 3.52 -58.53 19.31
N THR A 53 2.52 -57.98 18.59
CA THR A 53 1.46 -57.15 19.16
C THR A 53 0.37 -58.01 19.78
N ILE A 54 -0.02 -57.71 21.01
CA ILE A 54 -1.26 -58.24 21.62
C ILE A 54 -2.38 -57.23 21.43
N LEU A 55 -2.11 -55.98 21.80
CA LEU A 55 -3.03 -54.85 21.66
C LEU A 55 -2.28 -53.72 20.99
N ALA A 56 -2.68 -53.41 19.76
CA ALA A 56 -2.08 -52.33 18.98
C ALA A 56 -2.52 -50.96 19.56
N PRO A 57 -1.62 -49.96 19.64
CA PRO A 57 -2.05 -48.59 19.86
C PRO A 57 -2.87 -48.15 18.66
N THR A 58 -3.96 -47.46 18.93
CA THR A 58 -4.79 -46.83 17.89
C THR A 58 -4.81 -45.32 18.02
N THR A 59 -4.55 -44.78 19.22
CA THR A 59 -4.64 -43.36 19.53
C THR A 59 -3.76 -43.02 20.73
N TYR A 60 -3.17 -41.82 20.75
CA TYR A 60 -2.37 -41.33 21.87
C TYR A 60 -3.13 -41.41 23.20
N GLY A 61 -2.44 -41.88 24.24
CA GLY A 61 -2.98 -42.11 25.59
C GLY A 61 -3.64 -43.48 25.80
N ASN A 62 -3.84 -44.28 24.75
CA ASN A 62 -4.29 -45.65 24.90
C ASN A 62 -3.11 -46.58 25.22
N PRO A 63 -3.22 -47.49 26.21
CA PRO A 63 -2.17 -48.44 26.52
C PRO A 63 -2.01 -49.46 25.40
N SER A 64 -0.76 -49.85 25.13
CA SER A 64 -0.41 -50.91 24.19
C SER A 64 0.28 -52.05 24.91
N PHE A 65 0.10 -53.27 24.39
CA PHE A 65 0.69 -54.47 24.97
C PHE A 65 1.36 -55.31 23.89
N PHE A 66 2.59 -55.72 24.16
CA PHE A 66 3.42 -56.52 23.28
C PHE A 66 3.95 -57.74 24.02
N THR A 67 4.12 -58.83 23.29
CA THR A 67 4.95 -59.95 23.75
C THR A 67 6.34 -59.83 23.19
N VAL A 68 7.35 -59.99 24.04
CA VAL A 68 8.74 -60.18 23.63
C VAL A 68 9.14 -61.62 23.97
N THR A 69 9.58 -62.35 22.95
CA THR A 69 10.03 -63.74 23.09
C THR A 69 11.52 -63.82 22.83
N VAL A 70 12.26 -64.40 23.77
CA VAL A 70 13.68 -64.71 23.62
C VAL A 70 13.85 -66.22 23.61
N SER A 71 14.36 -66.75 22.50
CA SER A 71 14.72 -68.15 22.34
C SER A 71 16.24 -68.31 22.33
N LEU A 72 16.73 -69.46 22.76
CA LEU A 72 18.17 -69.74 22.82
C LEU A 72 18.46 -71.21 22.52
N SER A 73 19.61 -71.47 21.88
CA SER A 73 19.94 -72.79 21.31
C SER A 73 20.73 -73.71 22.25
N GLY A 74 20.75 -73.44 23.56
CA GLY A 74 21.56 -74.15 24.55
C GLY A 74 20.96 -74.13 25.97
N PRO A 75 21.66 -74.63 27.00
CA PRO A 75 21.17 -74.57 28.38
C PRO A 75 21.49 -73.21 29.02
N ALA A 76 20.48 -72.35 29.17
CA ALA A 76 20.56 -71.12 29.98
C ALA A 76 19.21 -70.82 30.65
N MET A 77 19.24 -70.12 31.79
CA MET A 77 18.04 -69.65 32.50
C MET A 77 17.92 -68.13 32.39
N LEU A 78 16.98 -67.66 31.57
CA LEU A 78 16.72 -66.22 31.40
C LEU A 78 15.57 -65.69 32.26
N SER A 79 14.95 -66.53 33.09
CA SER A 79 13.88 -66.10 34.00
C SER A 79 14.38 -64.98 34.92
N GLY A 80 13.65 -63.88 34.98
CA GLY A 80 14.02 -62.70 35.76
C GLY A 80 14.86 -61.67 35.00
N GLU A 81 15.38 -61.99 33.82
CA GLU A 81 16.15 -61.04 33.02
C GLU A 81 15.24 -60.01 32.33
N PRO A 82 15.69 -58.75 32.20
CA PRO A 82 14.91 -57.71 31.55
C PRO A 82 15.02 -57.79 30.02
N VAL A 83 13.93 -57.42 29.37
CA VAL A 83 13.89 -57.02 27.96
C VAL A 83 13.31 -55.61 27.87
N VAL A 84 13.75 -54.87 26.87
CA VAL A 84 13.26 -53.50 26.61
C VAL A 84 12.68 -53.42 25.21
N ILE A 85 11.66 -52.59 25.03
CA ILE A 85 11.18 -52.15 23.71
C ILE A 85 11.63 -50.71 23.52
N GLU A 86 12.26 -50.44 22.38
CA GLU A 86 12.69 -49.11 21.99
C GLU A 86 11.88 -48.61 20.79
N ALA A 87 11.56 -47.31 20.79
CA ALA A 87 11.05 -46.58 19.63
C ALA A 87 12.06 -45.47 19.31
N GLY A 88 12.62 -45.47 18.10
CA GLY A 88 13.64 -44.47 17.71
C GLY A 88 14.88 -44.45 18.62
N GLY A 89 15.21 -45.59 19.26
CA GLY A 89 16.33 -45.72 20.20
C GLY A 89 16.03 -45.26 21.63
N VAL A 90 14.80 -44.85 21.95
CA VAL A 90 14.35 -44.52 23.31
C VAL A 90 13.57 -45.70 23.88
N VAL A 91 13.88 -46.10 25.11
CA VAL A 91 13.13 -47.17 25.80
C VAL A 91 11.71 -46.68 26.11
N VAL A 92 10.71 -47.36 25.55
CA VAL A 92 9.28 -47.06 25.71
C VAL A 92 8.53 -48.12 26.53
N GLY A 93 9.14 -49.27 26.77
CA GLY A 93 8.57 -50.33 27.59
C GLY A 93 9.65 -51.28 28.11
N THR A 94 9.39 -51.87 29.28
CA THR A 94 10.26 -52.88 29.89
C THR A 94 9.42 -54.08 30.34
N GLY A 95 9.99 -55.27 30.25
CA GLY A 95 9.38 -56.49 30.76
C GLY A 95 10.41 -57.45 31.31
N THR A 96 9.93 -58.42 32.07
CA THR A 96 10.78 -59.45 32.67
C THR A 96 10.45 -60.79 32.03
N LEU A 97 11.49 -61.51 31.62
CA LEU A 97 11.37 -62.82 31.01
C LEU A 97 10.92 -63.87 32.03
N GLY A 98 9.92 -64.66 31.65
CA GLY A 98 9.49 -65.87 32.34
C GLY A 98 9.61 -67.09 31.43
N TYR A 99 9.99 -68.24 31.97
CA TYR A 99 10.13 -69.47 31.19
C TYR A 99 8.79 -69.94 30.62
N ALA A 100 8.72 -70.06 29.29
CA ALA A 100 7.52 -70.47 28.55
C ALA A 100 7.56 -71.95 28.11
N GLY A 101 8.70 -72.63 28.29
CA GLY A 101 8.92 -74.01 27.84
C GLY A 101 9.85 -74.09 26.63
N SER A 102 10.40 -75.28 26.36
CA SER A 102 11.16 -75.59 25.13
C SER A 102 12.30 -74.61 24.75
N GLY A 103 12.93 -73.98 25.74
CA GLY A 103 14.01 -73.00 25.51
C GLY A 103 13.55 -71.59 25.16
N GLU A 104 12.25 -71.30 25.30
CA GLU A 104 11.67 -69.97 25.11
C GLU A 104 11.35 -69.29 26.43
N PHE A 105 11.57 -67.97 26.44
CA PHE A 105 11.23 -67.09 27.53
C PHE A 105 10.39 -65.94 26.99
N LEU A 106 9.32 -65.60 27.70
CA LEU A 106 8.34 -64.60 27.27
C LEU A 106 8.27 -63.47 28.30
N ALA A 107 8.14 -62.23 27.81
CA ALA A 107 7.75 -61.09 28.61
C ALA A 107 6.51 -60.41 28.02
N LEU A 108 5.58 -60.03 28.88
CA LEU A 108 4.50 -59.10 28.54
C LEU A 108 4.99 -57.68 28.82
N VAL A 109 5.05 -56.83 27.79
CA VAL A 109 5.55 -55.46 27.88
C VAL A 109 4.42 -54.49 27.60
N ALA A 110 4.16 -53.60 28.54
CA ALA A 110 3.23 -52.48 28.34
C ALA A 110 3.99 -51.26 27.82
N VAL A 111 3.42 -50.59 26.82
CA VAL A 111 3.88 -49.30 26.30
C VAL A 111 2.73 -48.32 26.45
N LEU A 112 2.89 -47.31 27.31
CA LEU A 112 1.80 -46.43 27.75
C LEU A 112 1.84 -45.05 27.10
N ASP A 113 3.03 -44.55 26.76
CA ASP A 113 3.25 -43.16 26.37
C ASP A 113 3.88 -43.03 24.96
N LEU A 114 3.44 -43.89 24.03
CA LEU A 114 3.88 -43.75 22.65
C LEU A 114 3.22 -42.52 22.02
N ALA A 115 4.04 -41.54 21.62
CA ALA A 115 3.56 -40.32 20.98
C ALA A 115 2.75 -40.63 19.71
N ALA A 116 1.90 -39.71 19.28
CA ALA A 116 1.25 -39.84 17.98
C ALA A 116 2.28 -39.84 16.84
N GLY A 117 1.98 -40.56 15.76
CA GLY A 117 2.85 -40.73 14.60
C GLY A 117 3.26 -42.17 14.33
N ASP A 118 4.19 -42.34 13.42
CA ASP A 118 4.74 -43.64 13.02
C ASP A 118 5.99 -43.98 13.83
N HIS A 119 6.07 -45.23 14.30
CA HIS A 119 7.15 -45.74 15.13
C HIS A 119 7.61 -47.11 14.64
N ASP A 120 8.92 -47.33 14.68
CA ASP A 120 9.51 -48.65 14.53
C ASP A 120 9.93 -49.18 15.90
N LEU A 121 9.22 -50.19 16.38
CA LEU A 121 9.49 -50.81 17.68
C LEU A 121 10.52 -51.93 17.55
N ILE A 122 11.56 -51.88 18.39
CA ILE A 122 12.62 -52.90 18.43
C ILE A 122 12.71 -53.44 19.86
N ALA A 123 12.52 -54.76 20.03
CA ALA A 123 12.76 -55.42 21.30
C ALA A 123 14.23 -55.82 21.43
N ARG A 124 14.84 -55.52 22.58
CA ARG A 124 16.24 -55.85 22.89
C ARG A 124 16.36 -56.70 24.14
N PHE A 125 17.17 -57.74 24.04
CA PHE A 125 17.69 -58.50 25.16
C PHE A 125 19.18 -58.21 25.30
N ALA A 126 19.62 -57.73 26.46
CA ALA A 126 21.00 -57.28 26.69
C ALA A 126 22.01 -58.44 26.87
N GLY A 127 21.55 -59.70 26.83
CA GLY A 127 22.36 -60.85 27.20
C GLY A 127 22.37 -61.09 28.71
N LYS A 128 22.91 -62.23 29.12
CA LYS A 128 23.07 -62.62 30.53
C LYS A 128 24.41 -63.32 30.72
N ALA A 129 25.17 -62.92 31.72
CA ALA A 129 26.37 -63.65 32.11
C ALA A 129 26.01 -65.03 32.69
N GLY A 130 26.87 -66.03 32.48
CA GLY A 130 26.69 -67.34 33.09
C GLY A 130 26.80 -67.30 34.62
N ASP A 131 26.17 -68.26 35.28
CA ASP A 131 26.22 -68.48 36.73
C ASP A 131 26.66 -69.92 37.07
N ALA A 132 26.70 -70.25 38.36
CA ALA A 132 27.15 -71.56 38.83
C ALA A 132 26.27 -72.73 38.35
N SER A 133 25.00 -72.49 38.05
CA SER A 133 24.05 -73.50 37.54
C SER A 133 24.00 -73.53 36.02
N PHE A 134 24.19 -72.38 35.38
CA PHE A 134 24.20 -72.18 33.93
C PHE A 134 25.45 -71.38 33.54
N PRO A 135 26.61 -72.04 33.37
CA PRO A 135 27.87 -71.34 33.18
C PRO A 135 27.98 -70.65 31.82
N ALA A 136 27.13 -71.01 30.85
CA ALA A 136 27.16 -70.42 29.53
C ALA A 136 26.61 -68.98 29.53
N ARG A 137 27.26 -68.08 28.80
CA ARG A 137 26.83 -66.70 28.65
C ARG A 137 25.81 -66.59 27.52
N ALA A 138 24.62 -66.09 27.81
CA ALA A 138 23.63 -65.78 26.79
C ALA A 138 23.99 -64.45 26.10
N LEU A 139 24.18 -64.49 24.79
CA LEU A 139 24.53 -63.31 24.00
C LEU A 139 23.34 -62.33 23.88
N PRO A 140 23.59 -61.02 23.71
CA PRO A 140 22.54 -60.05 23.40
C PRO A 140 21.89 -60.35 22.04
N SER A 141 20.62 -59.98 21.89
CA SER A 141 19.92 -60.01 20.59
C SER A 141 18.85 -58.93 20.50
N GLU A 142 18.41 -58.64 19.28
CA GLU A 142 17.37 -57.66 18.96
C GLU A 142 16.37 -58.26 17.96
N SER A 143 15.13 -57.78 17.99
CA SER A 143 14.11 -58.15 17.01
C SER A 143 14.27 -57.37 15.70
N ALA A 144 13.59 -57.82 14.65
CA ALA A 144 13.27 -56.94 13.52
C ALA A 144 12.39 -55.76 13.99
N ALA A 145 12.41 -54.65 13.24
CA ALA A 145 11.53 -53.52 13.48
C ALA A 145 10.07 -53.91 13.24
N LEU A 146 9.22 -53.58 14.22
CA LEU A 146 7.77 -53.72 14.14
C LEU A 146 7.16 -52.32 13.92
N PRO A 147 6.64 -52.01 12.71
CA PRO A 147 6.05 -50.72 12.44
C PRO A 147 4.70 -50.59 13.15
N VAL A 148 4.48 -49.44 13.78
CA VAL A 148 3.27 -49.11 14.52
C VAL A 148 2.91 -47.65 14.29
N THR A 149 1.64 -47.38 13.98
CA THR A 149 1.12 -46.02 13.81
C THR A 149 0.16 -45.70 14.95
N VAL A 150 0.34 -44.54 15.57
CA VAL A 150 -0.50 -44.02 16.65
C VAL A 150 -1.21 -42.76 16.17
N ALA A 151 -2.55 -42.76 16.12
CA ALA A 151 -3.28 -41.54 15.76
C ALA A 151 -3.22 -40.50 16.90
N GLN A 152 -3.37 -39.22 16.55
CA GLN A 152 -3.53 -38.15 17.54
C GLN A 152 -4.81 -38.37 18.36
N ALA A 153 -4.77 -38.02 19.65
CA ALA A 153 -5.96 -37.99 20.49
C ALA A 153 -6.96 -36.95 19.96
N PRO A 154 -8.24 -37.32 19.75
CA PRO A 154 -9.23 -36.37 19.25
C PRO A 154 -9.43 -35.24 20.26
N SER A 155 -9.75 -34.05 19.76
CA SER A 155 -10.15 -32.90 20.57
C SER A 155 -11.46 -32.32 20.06
N SER A 156 -12.16 -31.59 20.93
CA SER A 156 -13.35 -30.81 20.59
C SER A 156 -13.24 -29.43 21.20
N THR A 157 -13.43 -28.40 20.38
CA THR A 157 -13.39 -26.99 20.77
C THR A 157 -14.80 -26.40 20.72
N ALA A 158 -15.19 -25.63 21.74
CA ALA A 158 -16.45 -24.90 21.76
C ALA A 158 -16.25 -23.51 22.34
N ILE A 159 -16.83 -22.50 21.70
CA ILE A 159 -16.94 -21.15 22.27
C ILE A 159 -17.92 -21.23 23.45
N THR A 160 -17.49 -20.77 24.61
CA THR A 160 -18.29 -20.74 25.85
C THR A 160 -18.84 -19.35 26.14
N SER A 161 -18.19 -18.29 25.63
CA SER A 161 -18.68 -16.91 25.70
C SER A 161 -18.19 -16.12 24.49
N SER A 162 -19.07 -15.36 23.86
CA SER A 162 -18.77 -14.45 22.75
C SER A 162 -19.85 -13.38 22.64
N PRO A 163 -19.51 -12.13 22.29
CA PRO A 163 -20.50 -11.08 22.08
C PRO A 163 -21.29 -11.32 20.80
N ALA A 164 -22.60 -11.03 20.83
CA ALA A 164 -23.43 -11.04 19.63
C ALA A 164 -23.32 -9.72 18.83
N TRP A 165 -22.87 -8.65 19.46
CA TRP A 165 -22.71 -7.33 18.87
C TRP A 165 -21.48 -6.62 19.46
N ALA A 166 -20.86 -5.76 18.66
CA ALA A 166 -19.79 -4.85 19.09
C ALA A 166 -19.88 -3.55 18.29
N GLY A 167 -19.49 -2.43 18.90
CA GLY A 167 -19.21 -1.21 18.13
C GLY A 167 -17.96 -1.42 17.26
N ALA A 168 -17.90 -0.79 16.09
CA ALA A 168 -16.68 -0.81 15.29
C ALA A 168 -15.49 -0.33 16.12
N PHE A 169 -14.35 -1.02 15.97
CA PHE A 169 -13.10 -0.75 16.72
C PHE A 169 -13.18 -0.98 18.24
N ALA A 170 -14.34 -1.35 18.78
CA ALA A 170 -14.43 -1.76 20.17
C ALA A 170 -13.76 -3.13 20.36
N PRO A 171 -13.05 -3.34 21.48
CA PRO A 171 -12.51 -4.64 21.79
C PRO A 171 -13.62 -5.65 22.08
N ILE A 172 -13.33 -6.93 21.80
CA ILE A 172 -14.18 -8.07 22.11
C ILE A 172 -13.47 -9.04 23.04
N ASP A 173 -14.27 -9.69 23.89
CA ASP A 173 -13.82 -10.78 24.76
C ASP A 173 -14.48 -12.10 24.31
N VAL A 174 -13.67 -13.13 24.11
CA VAL A 174 -14.12 -14.46 23.70
C VAL A 174 -13.50 -15.52 24.61
N ALA A 175 -14.31 -16.43 25.11
CA ALA A 175 -13.84 -17.59 25.86
C ALA A 175 -14.24 -18.87 25.13
N ALA A 176 -13.38 -19.88 25.20
CA ALA A 176 -13.65 -21.20 24.66
C ALA A 176 -13.12 -22.29 25.60
N GLN A 177 -13.62 -23.51 25.37
CA GLN A 177 -13.22 -24.72 26.05
C GLN A 177 -12.80 -25.75 25.01
N VAL A 178 -11.60 -26.28 25.18
CA VAL A 178 -11.10 -27.44 24.45
C VAL A 178 -11.18 -28.65 25.37
N THR A 179 -11.66 -29.77 24.84
CA THR A 179 -11.78 -31.04 25.58
C THR A 179 -11.17 -32.18 24.78
N SER A 180 -10.67 -33.19 25.50
CA SER A 180 -10.21 -34.44 24.93
C SER A 180 -10.56 -35.57 25.90
N PRO A 181 -10.87 -36.79 25.43
CA PRO A 181 -10.97 -37.95 26.30
C PRO A 181 -9.61 -38.35 26.92
N THR A 182 -8.50 -37.90 26.33
CA THR A 182 -7.14 -38.17 26.80
C THR A 182 -6.70 -37.07 27.77
N VAL A 183 -6.08 -37.48 28.88
CA VAL A 183 -5.54 -36.56 29.91
C VAL A 183 -4.28 -35.84 29.40
N GLY A 184 -3.96 -34.69 29.99
CA GLY A 184 -2.76 -33.94 29.64
C GLY A 184 -2.90 -33.05 28.39
N LEU A 185 -4.12 -32.70 28.02
CA LEU A 185 -4.41 -31.74 26.96
C LEU A 185 -3.62 -30.44 27.19
N SER A 186 -2.89 -30.01 26.16
CA SER A 186 -2.05 -28.81 26.17
C SER A 186 -2.02 -28.19 24.78
N GLY A 187 -1.28 -27.09 24.58
CA GLY A 187 -1.14 -26.43 23.28
C GLY A 187 -1.92 -25.13 23.18
N ARG A 188 -2.17 -24.68 21.95
CA ARG A 188 -2.67 -23.34 21.66
C ARG A 188 -4.00 -23.34 20.94
N ALA A 189 -4.75 -22.27 21.14
CA ALA A 189 -5.91 -21.94 20.34
C ALA A 189 -5.77 -20.55 19.71
N ALA A 190 -6.36 -20.38 18.54
CA ALA A 190 -6.49 -19.12 17.81
C ALA A 190 -7.95 -18.66 17.78
N LEU A 191 -8.18 -17.38 18.05
CA LEU A 191 -9.43 -16.70 17.76
C LEU A 191 -9.37 -16.18 16.32
N LEU A 192 -10.39 -16.50 15.53
CA LEU A 192 -10.51 -16.07 14.14
C LEU A 192 -11.77 -15.24 13.93
N ALA A 193 -11.67 -14.22 13.09
CA ALA A 193 -12.80 -13.50 12.50
C ALA A 193 -12.86 -13.80 11.00
N ASP A 194 -13.97 -14.35 10.53
CA ASP A 194 -14.18 -14.73 9.13
C ASP A 194 -13.02 -15.58 8.54
N GLY A 195 -12.42 -16.43 9.38
CA GLY A 195 -11.28 -17.29 9.01
C GLY A 195 -9.89 -16.65 9.12
N VAL A 196 -9.79 -15.37 9.49
CA VAL A 196 -8.52 -14.67 9.73
C VAL A 196 -8.18 -14.69 11.22
N GLU A 197 -6.98 -15.14 11.58
CA GLU A 197 -6.52 -15.13 12.99
C GLU A 197 -6.38 -13.68 13.50
N LEU A 198 -7.03 -13.41 14.63
CA LEU A 198 -6.93 -12.14 15.35
C LEU A 198 -5.95 -12.24 16.52
N ALA A 199 -5.98 -13.36 17.24
CA ALA A 199 -5.18 -13.59 18.42
C ALA A 199 -4.97 -15.09 18.66
N SER A 200 -3.92 -15.45 19.38
CA SER A 200 -3.70 -16.81 19.87
C SER A 200 -3.26 -16.83 21.32
N ALA A 201 -3.67 -17.88 22.04
CA ALA A 201 -3.39 -18.06 23.45
C ALA A 201 -3.15 -19.54 23.78
N GLU A 202 -2.35 -19.80 24.81
CA GLU A 202 -2.15 -21.14 25.36
C GLU A 202 -3.39 -21.59 26.14
N LEU A 203 -3.68 -22.89 26.09
CA LEU A 203 -4.70 -23.50 26.92
C LEU A 203 -4.28 -23.47 28.39
N GLN A 204 -5.23 -23.20 29.27
CA GLN A 204 -5.09 -23.47 30.70
C GLN A 204 -5.08 -24.99 30.94
N PRO A 205 -4.60 -25.48 32.11
CA PRO A 205 -4.54 -26.91 32.40
C PRO A 205 -5.89 -27.66 32.34
N ASN A 206 -7.01 -26.94 32.44
CA ASN A 206 -8.35 -27.48 32.29
C ASN A 206 -8.89 -27.41 30.84
N GLY A 207 -8.08 -26.99 29.88
CA GLY A 207 -8.46 -26.80 28.47
C GLY A 207 -9.20 -25.50 28.15
N ALA A 208 -9.40 -24.61 29.13
CA ALA A 208 -10.01 -23.31 28.89
C ALA A 208 -9.03 -22.34 28.20
N VAL A 209 -9.56 -21.45 27.37
CA VAL A 209 -8.80 -20.36 26.75
C VAL A 209 -9.66 -19.10 26.71
N VAL A 210 -9.03 -17.96 26.98
CA VAL A 210 -9.69 -16.64 26.99
C VAL A 210 -8.88 -15.69 26.12
N PHE A 211 -9.56 -15.02 25.22
CA PHE A 211 -9.09 -13.92 24.40
C PHE A 211 -9.78 -12.67 24.92
N ALA A 212 -9.02 -11.76 25.52
CA ALA A 212 -9.56 -10.52 26.07
C ALA A 212 -9.01 -9.32 25.31
N ASP A 213 -9.79 -8.26 25.25
CA ASP A 213 -9.40 -6.98 24.65
C ASP A 213 -8.94 -7.11 23.18
N VAL A 214 -9.59 -7.99 22.41
CA VAL A 214 -9.20 -8.25 21.02
C VAL A 214 -9.92 -7.28 20.08
N ALA A 215 -9.17 -6.55 19.27
CA ALA A 215 -9.76 -5.71 18.23
C ALA A 215 -10.29 -6.57 17.08
N ALA A 216 -11.62 -6.57 16.89
CA ALA A 216 -12.24 -7.19 15.73
C ALA A 216 -12.27 -6.21 14.54
N PRO A 217 -11.96 -6.66 13.31
CA PRO A 217 -12.18 -5.86 12.11
C PRO A 217 -13.63 -5.39 12.00
N ALA A 218 -13.85 -4.18 11.51
CA ALA A 218 -15.19 -3.59 11.44
C ALA A 218 -16.17 -4.32 10.50
N ALA A 219 -15.66 -5.19 9.63
CA ALA A 219 -16.45 -6.00 8.69
C ALA A 219 -16.79 -7.40 9.23
N THR A 220 -16.36 -7.75 10.46
CA THR A 220 -16.47 -9.10 10.99
C THR A 220 -17.92 -9.58 11.00
N ALA A 221 -18.19 -10.77 10.46
CA ALA A 221 -19.51 -11.39 10.48
C ALA A 221 -19.60 -12.57 11.46
N GLU A 222 -18.51 -13.32 11.63
CA GLU A 222 -18.46 -14.45 12.55
C GLU A 222 -17.11 -14.63 13.23
N LEU A 223 -17.16 -15.23 14.42
CA LEU A 223 -16.01 -15.61 15.23
C LEU A 223 -15.94 -17.14 15.35
N THR A 224 -14.73 -17.69 15.24
CA THR A 224 -14.46 -19.09 15.57
C THR A 224 -13.23 -19.19 16.45
N VAL A 225 -13.13 -20.27 17.23
CA VAL A 225 -11.90 -20.62 17.95
C VAL A 225 -11.39 -21.95 17.41
N ALA A 226 -10.15 -21.95 16.93
CA ALA A 226 -9.47 -23.15 16.45
C ALA A 226 -8.39 -23.57 17.46
N TYR A 227 -8.51 -24.78 18.00
CA TYR A 227 -7.41 -25.43 18.69
C TYR A 227 -6.41 -25.99 17.67
N LEU A 228 -5.14 -25.63 17.81
CA LEU A 228 -4.10 -25.88 16.83
C LEU A 228 -3.28 -27.17 17.11
N GLY A 229 -3.64 -27.90 18.18
CA GLY A 229 -2.85 -29.02 18.68
C GLY A 229 -1.80 -28.58 19.71
N ASP A 230 -1.11 -29.57 20.27
CA ASP A 230 0.02 -29.41 21.17
C ASP A 230 1.37 -29.44 20.43
N ALA A 231 2.41 -28.94 21.07
CA ALA A 231 3.75 -28.89 20.47
C ALA A 231 4.34 -30.28 20.17
N ALA A 232 3.93 -31.31 20.92
CA ALA A 232 4.37 -32.68 20.70
C ALA A 232 3.53 -33.41 19.62
N GLY A 233 2.48 -32.77 19.09
CA GLY A 233 1.64 -33.33 18.04
C GLY A 233 0.82 -34.54 18.47
N ASN A 234 0.52 -34.68 19.76
CA ASN A 234 -0.25 -35.78 20.33
C ASN A 234 -1.76 -35.57 20.26
N PHE A 235 -2.22 -34.32 20.19
CA PHE A 235 -3.64 -33.96 20.16
C PHE A 235 -4.00 -33.38 18.80
N ALA A 236 -5.11 -33.88 18.23
CA ALA A 236 -5.60 -33.44 16.94
C ALA A 236 -6.17 -32.01 17.04
N PRO A 237 -5.98 -31.14 16.04
CA PRO A 237 -6.61 -29.83 16.00
C PRO A 237 -8.14 -29.96 15.88
N SER A 238 -8.87 -28.95 16.36
CA SER A 238 -10.33 -28.87 16.25
C SER A 238 -10.80 -27.42 16.17
N GLN A 239 -12.04 -27.19 15.74
CA GLN A 239 -12.60 -25.84 15.60
C GLN A 239 -14.00 -25.80 16.21
N SER A 240 -14.34 -24.66 16.81
CA SER A 240 -15.69 -24.39 17.28
C SER A 240 -16.68 -24.22 16.14
N ALA A 241 -17.97 -24.30 16.45
CA ALA A 241 -18.99 -23.69 15.60
C ALA A 241 -18.76 -22.17 15.51
N ALA A 242 -19.22 -21.56 14.41
CA ALA A 242 -19.19 -20.12 14.21
C ALA A 242 -20.18 -19.41 15.16
N ALA A 243 -19.69 -18.38 15.84
CA ALA A 243 -20.50 -17.45 16.63
C ALA A 243 -20.70 -16.16 15.81
N PRO A 244 -21.95 -15.80 15.46
CA PRO A 244 -22.20 -14.59 14.68
C PRO A 244 -21.86 -13.34 15.49
N LEU A 245 -21.28 -12.34 14.83
CA LEU A 245 -21.00 -11.03 15.39
C LEU A 245 -21.57 -9.95 14.47
N VAL A 246 -22.40 -9.06 15.03
CA VAL A 246 -22.82 -7.84 14.32
C VAL A 246 -21.94 -6.69 14.76
N VAL A 247 -21.08 -6.20 13.86
CA VAL A 247 -20.31 -4.99 14.11
C VAL A 247 -21.10 -3.76 13.67
N VAL A 248 -21.35 -2.86 14.62
CA VAL A 248 -22.13 -1.64 14.41
C VAL A 248 -21.17 -0.49 14.04
N PRO A 249 -21.24 0.07 12.81
CA PRO A 249 -20.40 1.20 12.42
C PRO A 249 -20.80 2.47 13.18
N HIS A 250 -19.85 3.38 13.36
CA HIS A 250 -20.08 4.68 13.98
C HIS A 250 -20.77 5.62 13.00
N ALA A 251 -21.86 6.24 13.45
CA ALA A 251 -22.53 7.28 12.67
C ALA A 251 -21.66 8.55 12.65
N THR A 252 -21.62 9.24 11.51
CA THR A 252 -20.84 10.47 11.33
C THR A 252 -21.72 11.66 10.97
N THR A 253 -21.21 12.87 11.19
CA THR A 253 -21.76 14.13 10.70
C THR A 253 -20.69 14.88 9.93
N THR A 254 -21.04 15.46 8.79
CA THR A 254 -20.14 16.29 7.99
C THR A 254 -20.65 17.73 8.00
N THR A 255 -19.76 18.69 8.21
CA THR A 255 -20.04 20.12 8.06
C THR A 255 -19.10 20.73 7.04
N LEU A 256 -19.60 21.69 6.26
CA LEU A 256 -18.84 22.42 5.25
C LEU A 256 -18.93 23.91 5.55
N THR A 257 -17.78 24.57 5.49
CA THR A 257 -17.67 26.03 5.46
C THR A 257 -16.79 26.42 4.28
N LEU A 258 -17.07 27.57 3.68
CA LEU A 258 -16.25 28.10 2.60
C LEU A 258 -16.03 29.60 2.79
N SER A 259 -14.88 30.10 2.37
CA SER A 259 -14.49 31.50 2.53
C SER A 259 -13.64 31.97 1.35
N PRO A 260 -14.03 33.05 0.65
CA PRO A 260 -15.29 33.79 0.78
C PRO A 260 -16.48 33.06 0.13
N THR A 261 -17.72 33.44 0.47
CA THR A 261 -18.96 32.95 -0.18
C THR A 261 -19.31 33.69 -1.48
N ALA A 262 -18.57 34.75 -1.79
CA ALA A 262 -18.60 35.41 -3.09
C ALA A 262 -17.16 35.76 -3.48
N ALA A 263 -16.77 35.38 -4.68
CA ALA A 263 -15.40 35.50 -5.18
C ALA A 263 -15.44 35.92 -6.65
N HIS A 264 -14.43 36.63 -7.17
CA HIS A 264 -14.33 36.84 -8.61
C HIS A 264 -13.61 35.66 -9.27
N VAL A 265 -13.87 35.40 -10.55
CA VAL A 265 -13.15 34.36 -11.32
C VAL A 265 -11.64 34.46 -11.11
N GLY A 266 -11.01 33.40 -10.59
CA GLY A 266 -9.57 33.37 -10.29
C GLY A 266 -9.17 33.84 -8.88
N ASP A 267 -10.12 34.29 -8.05
CA ASP A 267 -9.89 34.46 -6.60
C ASP A 267 -9.87 33.07 -5.97
N THR A 268 -9.00 32.87 -4.98
CA THR A 268 -8.97 31.63 -4.21
C THR A 268 -10.14 31.58 -3.24
N VAL A 269 -10.85 30.46 -3.22
CA VAL A 269 -11.84 30.10 -2.21
C VAL A 269 -11.31 28.91 -1.42
N GLU A 270 -11.32 29.04 -0.10
CA GLU A 270 -11.02 27.95 0.84
C GLU A 270 -12.31 27.17 1.13
N PHE A 271 -12.23 25.85 1.08
CA PHE A 271 -13.28 24.93 1.51
C PHE A 271 -12.78 24.14 2.70
N ALA A 272 -13.35 24.39 3.89
CA ALA A 272 -13.03 23.67 5.11
C ALA A 272 -14.17 22.72 5.48
N VAL A 273 -13.84 21.44 5.65
CA VAL A 273 -14.77 20.36 6.00
C VAL A 273 -14.37 19.76 7.33
N VAL A 274 -15.36 19.53 8.19
CA VAL A 274 -15.18 18.80 9.46
C VAL A 274 -16.11 17.59 9.44
N VAL A 275 -15.55 16.41 9.68
CA VAL A 275 -16.29 15.17 9.87
C VAL A 275 -16.12 14.73 11.31
N SER A 276 -17.22 14.51 12.03
CA SER A 276 -17.18 14.08 13.43
C SER A 276 -18.05 12.84 13.62
N ASN A 277 -17.66 11.95 14.55
CA ASN A 277 -18.57 10.94 15.07
C ASN A 277 -19.77 11.61 15.75
N VAL A 278 -20.96 11.04 15.54
CA VAL A 278 -22.17 11.45 16.27
C VAL A 278 -21.97 11.23 17.77
N ASP A 279 -21.36 10.10 18.14
CA ASP A 279 -20.93 9.82 19.51
C ASP A 279 -19.47 10.28 19.71
N ARG A 280 -19.30 11.44 20.34
CA ARG A 280 -18.00 12.05 20.64
C ARG A 280 -17.24 11.36 21.78
N SER A 281 -17.81 10.32 22.42
CA SER A 281 -17.10 9.51 23.41
C SER A 281 -16.25 8.41 22.78
N VAL A 282 -16.44 8.13 21.49
CA VAL A 282 -15.68 7.14 20.74
C VAL A 282 -14.29 7.69 20.43
N PRO A 283 -13.21 7.07 20.93
CA PRO A 283 -11.85 7.60 20.81
C PRO A 283 -11.20 7.26 19.46
N THR A 284 -12.00 7.13 18.41
CA THR A 284 -11.54 6.76 17.06
C THR A 284 -12.09 7.74 16.06
N ASP A 285 -11.19 8.48 15.43
CA ASP A 285 -11.55 9.50 14.46
C ASP A 285 -12.17 8.89 13.19
N PRO A 286 -13.15 9.56 12.55
CA PRO A 286 -13.70 9.17 11.26
C PRO A 286 -12.59 8.98 10.22
N ARG A 287 -12.56 7.80 9.57
CA ARG A 287 -11.60 7.51 8.50
C ARG A 287 -12.33 7.35 7.19
N GLY A 288 -11.93 8.09 6.17
CA GLY A 288 -12.56 8.08 4.87
C GLY A 288 -12.18 9.31 4.05
N ASP A 289 -12.48 9.26 2.77
CA ASP A 289 -12.24 10.39 1.88
C ASP A 289 -13.38 11.41 2.02
N VAL A 290 -13.11 12.66 1.66
CA VAL A 290 -14.13 13.71 1.53
C VAL A 290 -14.25 14.12 0.07
N GLU A 291 -15.46 14.11 -0.45
CA GLU A 291 -15.76 14.67 -1.77
C GLU A 291 -16.47 16.00 -1.64
N LEU A 292 -15.98 17.02 -2.36
CA LEU A 292 -16.68 18.28 -2.54
C LEU A 292 -17.44 18.24 -3.86
N LEU A 293 -18.74 18.51 -3.77
CA LEU A 293 -19.66 18.54 -4.89
C LEU A 293 -20.02 19.99 -5.18
N VAL A 294 -19.86 20.42 -6.43
CA VAL A 294 -20.33 21.69 -6.97
C VAL A 294 -21.45 21.37 -7.96
N ASP A 295 -22.64 21.92 -7.72
CA ASP A 295 -23.85 21.68 -8.50
C ASP A 295 -24.18 20.17 -8.64
N GLY A 296 -23.90 19.41 -7.57
CA GLY A 296 -24.11 17.97 -7.49
C GLY A 296 -23.06 17.11 -8.20
N VAL A 297 -21.99 17.70 -8.76
CA VAL A 297 -20.88 16.99 -9.41
C VAL A 297 -19.63 17.06 -8.55
N VAL A 298 -18.93 15.94 -8.38
CA VAL A 298 -17.66 15.89 -7.63
C VAL A 298 -16.62 16.75 -8.33
N ALA A 299 -16.23 17.85 -7.68
CA ALA A 299 -15.20 18.76 -8.14
C ALA A 299 -13.82 18.41 -7.55
N PHE A 300 -13.80 17.97 -6.28
CA PHE A 300 -12.59 17.59 -5.58
C PHE A 300 -12.82 16.33 -4.73
N THR A 301 -11.78 15.52 -4.61
CA THR A 301 -11.69 14.43 -3.64
C THR A 301 -10.46 14.67 -2.78
N ILE A 302 -10.67 14.82 -1.48
CA ILE A 302 -9.64 14.98 -0.47
C ILE A 302 -9.46 13.60 0.20
N PRO A 303 -8.31 12.94 0.03
CA PRO A 303 -8.08 11.62 0.59
C PRO A 303 -7.99 11.66 2.12
N ALA A 304 -8.34 10.55 2.77
CA ALA A 304 -8.24 10.40 4.24
C ALA A 304 -6.83 10.71 4.80
N ALA A 305 -5.79 10.58 3.99
CA ALA A 305 -4.41 10.85 4.39
C ALA A 305 -4.09 12.34 4.59
N ASP A 306 -4.96 13.23 4.07
CA ASP A 306 -4.82 14.69 4.17
C ASP A 306 -5.61 15.27 5.36
N ASP A 307 -5.91 14.44 6.36
CA ASP A 307 -6.51 14.90 7.61
C ASP A 307 -5.58 15.90 8.31
N LEU A 308 -6.13 17.07 8.60
CA LEU A 308 -5.48 18.23 9.21
C LEU A 308 -5.75 18.34 10.70
N ASP A 309 -6.53 17.42 11.29
CA ASP A 309 -6.78 17.42 12.74
C ASP A 309 -5.48 17.12 13.52
N PRO A 310 -4.98 18.05 14.35
CA PRO A 310 -3.81 17.79 15.17
C PRO A 310 -4.12 16.91 16.39
N GLU A 311 -5.39 16.80 16.78
CA GLU A 311 -5.83 15.94 17.87
C GLU A 311 -6.16 14.54 17.33
N THR A 312 -5.70 13.49 18.02
CA THR A 312 -6.06 12.10 17.65
C THR A 312 -6.97 11.50 18.70
N GLY A 313 -7.96 10.75 18.24
CA GLY A 313 -8.91 10.01 19.08
C GLY A 313 -9.92 10.90 19.80
N ASP A 314 -10.22 12.08 19.27
CA ASP A 314 -11.30 12.92 19.78
C ASP A 314 -12.61 12.67 19.00
N GLY A 315 -12.57 11.88 17.93
CA GLY A 315 -13.68 11.52 17.06
C GLY A 315 -13.91 12.50 15.90
N GLU A 316 -12.95 13.37 15.58
CA GLU A 316 -13.01 14.40 14.55
C GLU A 316 -11.92 14.21 13.48
N ALA A 317 -12.22 14.63 12.25
CA ALA A 317 -11.27 14.74 11.16
C ALA A 317 -11.53 16.05 10.42
N ARG A 318 -10.47 16.73 10.00
CA ARG A 318 -10.55 18.07 9.38
C ARG A 318 -9.86 18.07 8.03
N PHE A 319 -10.50 18.68 7.04
CA PHE A 319 -9.99 18.76 5.68
C PHE A 319 -10.09 20.19 5.17
N SER A 320 -9.10 20.63 4.39
CA SER A 320 -9.17 21.92 3.69
C SER A 320 -8.63 21.80 2.27
N VAL A 321 -9.26 22.51 1.34
CA VAL A 321 -8.76 22.68 -0.03
C VAL A 321 -9.00 24.10 -0.51
N ASP A 322 -7.97 24.67 -1.14
CA ASP A 322 -8.02 25.98 -1.77
C ASP A 322 -8.10 25.83 -3.28
N THR A 323 -9.01 26.55 -3.93
CA THR A 323 -9.04 26.60 -5.41
C THR A 323 -9.42 27.97 -5.94
N ALA A 324 -8.80 28.34 -7.05
CA ALA A 324 -9.15 29.51 -7.86
C ALA A 324 -9.77 29.12 -9.21
N GLN A 325 -10.02 27.83 -9.43
CA GLN A 325 -10.46 27.27 -10.71
C GLN A 325 -11.95 26.90 -10.66
N LEU A 326 -12.77 27.85 -10.19
CA LEU A 326 -14.22 27.69 -10.14
C LEU A 326 -14.87 28.31 -11.37
N PRO A 327 -15.88 27.66 -11.97
CA PRO A 327 -16.67 28.26 -13.04
C PRO A 327 -17.31 29.57 -12.59
N PHE A 328 -17.67 30.42 -13.54
CA PHE A 328 -18.43 31.64 -13.23
C PHE A 328 -19.90 31.30 -12.96
N GLY A 329 -20.55 32.07 -12.11
CA GLY A 329 -21.97 31.96 -11.80
C GLY A 329 -22.26 31.56 -10.36
N GLU A 330 -23.54 31.37 -10.08
CA GLU A 330 -24.02 30.87 -8.79
C GLU A 330 -23.87 29.36 -8.73
N HIS A 331 -23.34 28.87 -7.61
CA HIS A 331 -23.08 27.47 -7.36
C HIS A 331 -23.66 26.99 -6.04
N GLU A 332 -24.09 25.74 -6.02
CA GLU A 332 -24.45 25.00 -4.81
C GLU A 332 -23.33 24.03 -4.44
N VAL A 333 -22.70 24.24 -3.28
CA VAL A 333 -21.58 23.42 -2.81
C VAL A 333 -21.98 22.55 -1.61
N SER A 334 -21.63 21.27 -1.63
CA SER A 334 -21.79 20.38 -0.48
C SER A 334 -20.59 19.44 -0.34
N ALA A 335 -20.37 18.93 0.87
CA ALA A 335 -19.37 17.91 1.15
C ALA A 335 -20.03 16.57 1.45
N ARG A 336 -19.45 15.47 0.95
CA ARG A 336 -19.84 14.09 1.24
C ARG A 336 -18.64 13.36 1.84
N PHE A 337 -18.83 12.77 3.01
CA PHE A 337 -17.88 11.84 3.59
C PHE A 337 -18.08 10.44 2.98
N VAL A 338 -17.00 9.87 2.47
CA VAL A 338 -16.94 8.52 1.89
C VAL A 338 -16.15 7.65 2.88
N PRO A 339 -16.84 6.96 3.81
CA PRO A 339 -16.21 6.30 4.94
C PRO A 339 -15.44 5.03 4.53
N GLN A 340 -14.40 4.72 5.29
CA GLN A 340 -13.89 3.36 5.42
C GLN A 340 -14.86 2.49 6.25
N THR A 341 -14.76 1.17 6.12
CA THR A 341 -15.58 0.24 6.91
C THR A 341 -15.44 0.49 8.40
N GLY A 342 -16.56 0.52 9.11
CA GLY A 342 -16.63 0.88 10.53
C GLY A 342 -17.19 2.28 10.78
N PHE A 343 -17.40 3.08 9.73
CA PHE A 343 -18.11 4.35 9.79
C PHE A 343 -19.27 4.38 8.78
N LEU A 344 -20.27 5.18 9.06
CA LEU A 344 -21.36 5.49 8.12
C LEU A 344 -21.07 6.77 7.35
N ASP A 345 -21.65 6.88 6.16
CA ASP A 345 -21.51 8.07 5.33
C ASP A 345 -22.31 9.23 5.92
N SER A 346 -21.86 10.45 5.63
CA SER A 346 -22.59 11.66 5.99
C SER A 346 -22.37 12.75 4.96
N ARG A 347 -23.25 13.76 5.00
CA ARG A 347 -23.22 14.90 4.07
C ARG A 347 -23.45 16.20 4.81
N SER A 348 -22.80 17.26 4.36
CA SER A 348 -23.08 18.61 4.82
C SER A 348 -24.40 19.13 4.27
N ALA A 349 -24.89 20.22 4.85
CA ALA A 349 -25.82 21.09 4.16
C ALA A 349 -25.15 21.75 2.94
N THR A 350 -25.96 22.17 1.96
CA THR A 350 -25.50 22.95 0.82
C THR A 350 -25.18 24.39 1.22
N VAL A 351 -24.08 24.92 0.72
CA VAL A 351 -23.63 26.31 0.88
C VAL A 351 -23.60 26.97 -0.49
N ALA A 352 -24.20 28.15 -0.63
CA ALA A 352 -24.16 28.90 -1.87
C ALA A 352 -22.81 29.60 -2.05
N LEU A 353 -22.29 29.59 -3.28
CA LEU A 353 -21.07 30.29 -3.68
C LEU A 353 -21.34 31.07 -4.97
N ASP A 354 -21.10 32.37 -4.95
CA ASP A 354 -21.26 33.23 -6.12
C ASP A 354 -19.90 33.58 -6.72
N VAL A 355 -19.65 33.12 -7.95
CA VAL A 355 -18.42 33.40 -8.69
C VAL A 355 -18.67 34.52 -9.70
N LEU A 356 -18.33 35.73 -9.28
CA LEU A 356 -18.54 36.99 -9.98
C LEU A 356 -17.54 37.21 -11.12
N SER A 357 -17.94 38.04 -12.08
CA SER A 357 -17.10 38.39 -13.22
C SER A 357 -15.93 39.32 -12.84
N ARG A 358 -14.71 39.05 -13.32
CA ARG A 358 -13.55 39.92 -13.09
C ARG A 358 -13.42 40.99 -14.18
N GLN A 359 -13.32 42.26 -13.78
CA GLN A 359 -13.02 43.36 -14.70
C GLN A 359 -11.55 43.35 -15.15
N THR A 360 -11.28 43.84 -16.36
CA THR A 360 -9.91 44.07 -16.86
C THR A 360 -9.70 45.54 -17.25
N ARG A 361 -8.44 45.96 -17.29
CA ARG A 361 -8.01 47.29 -17.73
C ARG A 361 -6.87 47.17 -18.73
N LEU A 362 -6.89 48.02 -19.76
CA LEU A 362 -5.76 48.19 -20.69
C LEU A 362 -4.80 49.26 -20.16
N ALA A 363 -3.52 48.93 -20.14
CA ALA A 363 -2.40 49.83 -19.93
C ALA A 363 -1.65 50.00 -21.27
N VAL A 364 -1.70 51.19 -21.85
CA VAL A 364 -1.05 51.50 -23.13
C VAL A 364 0.31 52.15 -22.89
N SER A 365 1.30 51.89 -23.75
CA SER A 365 2.66 52.46 -23.61
C SER A 365 2.71 53.97 -23.80
N ALA A 366 1.77 54.55 -24.55
CA ALA A 366 1.59 55.99 -24.70
C ALA A 366 0.15 56.33 -25.10
N GLU A 367 -0.36 57.45 -24.60
CA GLU A 367 -1.69 57.98 -24.97
C GLU A 367 -1.68 58.75 -26.30
N LEU A 368 -0.50 59.23 -26.73
CA LEU A 368 -0.26 59.89 -28.02
C LEU A 368 0.93 59.24 -28.71
N LEU A 369 0.70 58.69 -29.90
CA LEU A 369 1.70 58.10 -30.78
C LEU A 369 1.94 58.99 -32.00
N ARG A 370 3.17 58.99 -32.50
CA ARG A 370 3.54 59.69 -33.74
C ARG A 370 3.97 58.66 -34.77
N ALA A 371 3.47 58.80 -35.99
CA ALA A 371 3.76 57.90 -37.10
C ALA A 371 3.96 58.67 -38.40
N THR A 372 4.47 57.98 -39.41
CA THR A 372 4.38 58.40 -40.81
C THR A 372 3.86 57.23 -41.65
N PRO A 373 3.37 57.46 -42.88
CA PRO A 373 2.88 56.36 -43.73
C PRO A 373 3.93 55.27 -43.97
N SER A 374 5.23 55.61 -44.05
CA SER A 374 6.32 54.64 -44.18
C SER A 374 6.80 54.02 -42.85
N ARG A 375 6.37 54.55 -41.70
CA ARG A 375 6.73 54.09 -40.35
C ARG A 375 5.50 54.14 -39.44
N PRO A 376 4.62 53.12 -39.49
CA PRO A 376 3.43 53.07 -38.65
C PRO A 376 3.79 53.06 -37.17
N ALA A 377 2.92 53.64 -36.34
CA ALA A 377 3.09 53.61 -34.89
C ALA A 377 2.92 52.18 -34.37
N VAL A 378 3.75 51.81 -33.39
CA VAL A 378 3.59 50.57 -32.63
C VAL A 378 3.09 50.94 -31.24
N VAL A 379 2.01 50.30 -30.80
CA VAL A 379 1.50 50.43 -29.44
C VAL A 379 1.72 49.12 -28.70
N GLU A 380 2.38 49.22 -27.53
CA GLU A 380 2.50 48.10 -26.60
C GLU A 380 1.37 48.23 -25.58
N VAL A 381 0.64 47.14 -25.37
CA VAL A 381 -0.54 47.13 -24.51
C VAL A 381 -0.41 45.99 -23.51
N GLY A 382 -0.49 46.32 -22.23
CA GLY A 382 -0.73 45.37 -21.15
C GLY A 382 -2.22 45.27 -20.85
N VAL A 383 -2.72 44.07 -20.65
CA VAL A 383 -4.06 43.81 -20.12
C VAL A 383 -3.91 43.26 -18.71
N GLU A 384 -4.42 43.99 -17.75
CA GLU A 384 -4.31 43.64 -16.34
C GLU A 384 -5.72 43.43 -15.76
N PRO A 385 -5.92 42.39 -14.93
CA PRO A 385 -7.15 42.27 -14.17
C PRO A 385 -7.25 43.42 -13.18
N VAL A 386 -8.44 44.00 -13.04
CA VAL A 386 -8.72 44.96 -11.98
C VAL A 386 -8.73 44.16 -10.68
N MET A 387 -7.66 44.28 -9.90
CA MET A 387 -7.62 43.76 -8.54
C MET A 387 -8.65 44.55 -7.72
N GLY A 388 -9.66 43.87 -7.17
CA GLY A 388 -10.50 44.48 -6.15
C GLY A 388 -9.61 44.89 -4.97
N ASP A 389 -9.86 46.05 -4.37
CA ASP A 389 -9.17 46.47 -3.15
C ASP A 389 -9.28 45.35 -2.10
N PRO A 390 -8.17 44.80 -1.59
CA PRO A 390 -8.24 43.81 -0.53
C PRO A 390 -8.63 44.52 0.76
N GLY A 391 -9.92 44.49 1.10
CA GLY A 391 -10.40 44.78 2.45
C GLY A 391 -10.90 46.19 2.70
N ALA A 392 -12.18 46.42 2.41
CA ALA A 392 -12.97 47.40 3.16
C ALA A 392 -13.68 46.75 4.36
N GLN A 393 -13.00 45.88 5.12
CA GLN A 393 -13.39 45.56 6.51
C GLN A 393 -12.16 45.26 7.37
N GLY A 394 -11.81 46.21 8.26
CA GLY A 394 -11.30 45.89 9.59
C GLY A 394 -9.81 45.61 9.81
N ARG A 395 -9.10 46.68 10.18
CA ARG A 395 -7.99 46.78 11.16
C ARG A 395 -6.54 46.57 10.71
N GLN A 396 -5.76 47.57 11.12
CA GLN A 396 -4.31 47.68 11.06
C GLN A 396 -3.60 46.54 11.81
N GLY A 397 -2.61 45.95 11.14
CA GLY A 397 -1.59 45.10 11.74
C GLY A 397 -0.45 44.93 10.73
N VAL A 398 0.64 45.67 10.93
CA VAL A 398 1.84 45.57 10.10
C VAL A 398 2.56 44.27 10.41
N LEU A 399 2.48 43.30 9.50
CA LEU A 399 3.46 42.23 9.34
C LEU A 399 3.73 42.07 7.84
N ALA A 400 5.01 41.93 7.50
CA ALA A 400 5.50 41.92 6.12
C ALA A 400 4.73 40.89 5.27
N ALA A 401 4.06 41.39 4.23
CA ALA A 401 3.38 40.56 3.26
C ALA A 401 4.39 39.65 2.53
N PRO A 402 4.14 38.33 2.41
CA PRO A 402 4.81 37.55 1.39
C PRO A 402 4.50 38.18 0.02
N ALA A 403 5.46 38.15 -0.90
CA ALA A 403 5.31 38.72 -2.24
C ALA A 403 3.98 38.25 -2.84
N ALA A 404 3.12 39.22 -3.20
CA ALA A 404 1.81 38.92 -3.78
C ALA A 404 1.99 37.95 -4.96
N PRO A 405 1.18 36.88 -5.06
CA PRO A 405 1.20 36.04 -6.24
C PRO A 405 0.96 36.94 -7.45
N ARG A 406 1.85 36.85 -8.46
CA ARG A 406 1.65 37.58 -9.72
C ARG A 406 0.28 37.16 -10.25
N ALA A 407 -0.62 38.13 -10.47
CA ALA A 407 -1.90 37.87 -11.08
C ALA A 407 -1.69 37.03 -12.34
N GLN A 408 -2.47 35.95 -12.49
CA GLN A 408 -2.34 35.11 -13.68
C GLN A 408 -2.53 36.00 -14.92
N PRO A 409 -1.62 35.94 -15.90
CA PRO A 409 -1.73 36.77 -17.10
C PRO A 409 -3.04 36.46 -17.81
N VAL A 410 -3.81 37.50 -18.12
CA VAL A 410 -5.10 37.36 -18.81
C VAL A 410 -4.84 36.83 -20.22
N THR A 411 -5.63 35.84 -20.64
CA THR A 411 -5.59 35.31 -22.01
C THR A 411 -6.74 35.87 -22.83
N GLY A 412 -6.50 36.10 -24.11
CA GLY A 412 -7.48 36.66 -25.03
C GLY A 412 -6.81 37.36 -26.20
N SER A 413 -7.59 38.14 -26.94
CA SER A 413 -7.13 38.83 -28.15
C SER A 413 -7.32 40.33 -28.05
N LEU A 414 -6.40 41.08 -28.64
CA LEU A 414 -6.44 42.53 -28.74
C LEU A 414 -6.50 42.96 -30.20
N GLN A 415 -7.45 43.83 -30.55
CA GLN A 415 -7.58 44.37 -31.90
C GLN A 415 -7.77 45.89 -31.87
N ALA A 416 -7.12 46.58 -32.79
CA ALA A 416 -7.23 48.03 -32.96
C ALA A 416 -8.33 48.37 -33.97
N PHE A 417 -9.00 49.50 -33.78
CA PHE A 417 -10.06 50.00 -34.65
C PHE A 417 -9.90 51.50 -34.86
N ALA A 418 -10.06 51.96 -36.10
CA ALA A 418 -10.21 53.38 -36.43
C ALA A 418 -11.58 53.60 -37.08
N ASP A 419 -12.35 54.55 -36.57
CA ASP A 419 -13.72 54.86 -37.03
C ASP A 419 -14.64 53.62 -37.12
N GLY A 420 -14.41 52.63 -36.26
CA GLY A 420 -15.15 51.36 -36.22
C GLY A 420 -14.67 50.27 -37.18
N ALA A 421 -13.70 50.55 -38.06
CA ALA A 421 -13.08 49.55 -38.92
C ALA A 421 -11.82 48.94 -38.25
N PRO A 422 -11.61 47.62 -38.33
CA PRO A 422 -10.44 46.97 -37.74
C PRO A 422 -9.15 47.39 -38.47
N LEU A 423 -8.13 47.71 -37.68
CA LEU A 423 -6.76 47.93 -38.14
C LEU A 423 -5.97 46.64 -37.93
N GLY A 424 -5.87 45.85 -39.00
CA GLY A 424 -5.19 44.55 -38.97
C GLY A 424 -5.98 43.44 -38.27
N GLU A 425 -5.31 42.29 -38.15
CA GLU A 425 -5.86 41.10 -37.48
C GLU A 425 -5.74 41.21 -35.95
N ALA A 426 -6.59 40.48 -35.24
CA ALA A 426 -6.52 40.40 -33.79
C ALA A 426 -5.23 39.69 -33.33
N VAL A 427 -4.53 40.29 -32.37
CA VAL A 427 -3.27 39.78 -31.82
C VAL A 427 -3.55 39.06 -30.50
N MET A 428 -3.08 37.82 -30.35
CA MET A 428 -3.19 37.09 -29.09
C MET A 428 -2.24 37.67 -28.05
N LEU A 429 -2.71 37.78 -26.80
CA LEU A 429 -1.85 38.20 -25.70
C LEU A 429 -0.78 37.14 -25.40
N ASP A 430 0.46 37.58 -25.21
CA ASP A 430 1.56 36.80 -24.65
C ASP A 430 1.89 37.34 -23.25
N GLY A 431 1.70 36.51 -22.22
CA GLY A 431 1.90 36.92 -20.83
C GLY A 431 1.07 38.15 -20.40
N GLY A 432 -0.13 38.33 -20.97
CA GLY A 432 -1.01 39.48 -20.71
C GLY A 432 -0.62 40.76 -21.47
N ARG A 433 0.25 40.67 -22.48
CA ARG A 433 0.69 41.80 -23.31
C ARG A 433 0.53 41.52 -24.78
N ALA A 434 0.33 42.56 -25.59
CA ALA A 434 0.41 42.48 -27.04
C ALA A 434 1.00 43.77 -27.63
N SER A 435 1.70 43.59 -28.75
CA SER A 435 2.24 44.67 -29.59
C SER A 435 1.38 44.79 -30.84
N LEU A 436 0.81 45.97 -31.08
CA LEU A 436 0.00 46.24 -32.28
C LEU A 436 0.69 47.28 -33.14
N THR A 437 0.86 46.96 -34.43
CA THR A 437 1.30 47.92 -35.42
C THR A 437 0.08 48.57 -36.06
N LEU A 438 -0.02 49.90 -35.96
CA LEU A 438 -1.17 50.70 -36.41
C LEU A 438 -0.98 51.12 -37.86
N GLU A 439 -1.19 50.18 -38.79
CA GLU A 439 -1.07 50.40 -40.23
C GLU A 439 -2.35 50.98 -40.85
N GLY A 440 -2.23 51.57 -42.05
CA GLY A 440 -3.38 52.03 -42.82
C GLY A 440 -3.97 53.39 -42.41
N LEU A 441 -3.34 54.10 -41.47
CA LEU A 441 -3.74 55.46 -41.08
C LEU A 441 -3.20 56.51 -42.05
N GLY A 442 -4.08 57.37 -42.58
CA GLY A 442 -3.70 58.50 -43.44
C GLY A 442 -3.01 59.64 -42.69
N VAL A 443 -2.45 60.64 -43.38
CA VAL A 443 -1.86 61.83 -42.72
C VAL A 443 -2.96 62.63 -41.99
N GLY A 444 -2.73 62.95 -40.71
CA GLY A 444 -3.70 63.62 -39.85
C GLY A 444 -3.72 63.06 -38.43
N SER A 445 -4.63 63.57 -37.60
CA SER A 445 -4.86 63.08 -36.23
C SER A 445 -5.98 62.05 -36.21
N HIS A 446 -5.72 60.89 -35.61
CA HIS A 446 -6.65 59.76 -35.53
C HIS A 446 -6.92 59.37 -34.08
N ARG A 447 -8.11 58.82 -33.82
CA ARG A 447 -8.44 58.15 -32.56
C ARG A 447 -8.57 56.65 -32.82
N VAL A 448 -7.67 55.87 -32.24
CA VAL A 448 -7.65 54.42 -32.38
C VAL A 448 -8.19 53.80 -31.10
N GLU A 449 -9.28 53.03 -31.23
CA GLU A 449 -9.84 52.24 -30.15
C GLU A 449 -9.18 50.85 -30.11
N LEU A 450 -8.61 50.50 -28.98
CA LEU A 450 -8.03 49.19 -28.70
C LEU A 450 -9.08 48.40 -27.92
N ARG A 451 -9.48 47.23 -28.42
CA ARG A 451 -10.47 46.36 -27.79
C ARG A 451 -9.86 45.02 -27.43
N PHE A 452 -9.91 44.70 -26.14
CA PHE A 452 -9.56 43.39 -25.62
C PHE A 452 -10.83 42.53 -25.52
N THR A 453 -10.74 41.30 -26.03
CA THR A 453 -11.74 40.25 -25.87
C THR A 453 -11.14 39.10 -25.08
N SER A 454 -11.78 38.75 -23.96
CA SER A 454 -11.33 37.70 -23.07
C SER A 454 -11.51 36.31 -23.69
N GLY A 455 -10.50 35.45 -23.52
CA GLY A 455 -10.61 34.02 -23.81
C GLY A 455 -11.20 33.20 -22.66
N VAL A 456 -11.41 33.80 -21.49
CA VAL A 456 -11.85 33.14 -20.26
C VAL A 456 -13.26 33.59 -19.89
N PRO A 457 -14.23 32.65 -19.74
CA PRO A 457 -15.57 32.97 -19.26
C PRO A 457 -15.54 33.68 -17.89
N GLY A 458 -16.34 34.73 -17.74
CA GLY A 458 -16.41 35.52 -16.51
C GLY A 458 -15.24 36.50 -16.32
N VAL A 459 -14.28 36.61 -17.25
CA VAL A 459 -13.39 37.77 -17.32
C VAL A 459 -13.94 38.74 -18.35
N LEU A 460 -14.18 39.99 -17.96
CA LEU A 460 -14.84 40.99 -18.79
C LEU A 460 -13.89 41.60 -19.83
N ASP A 461 -14.44 41.92 -20.99
CA ASP A 461 -13.77 42.66 -22.04
C ASP A 461 -13.46 44.10 -21.60
N SER A 462 -12.48 44.74 -22.23
CA SER A 462 -12.15 46.14 -21.94
C SER A 462 -11.57 46.86 -23.16
N SER A 463 -11.64 48.18 -23.14
CA SER A 463 -11.19 49.02 -24.26
C SER A 463 -10.42 50.25 -23.77
N ALA A 464 -9.50 50.73 -24.59
CA ALA A 464 -8.78 51.99 -24.39
C ALA A 464 -8.70 52.76 -25.71
N VAL A 465 -8.51 54.08 -25.66
CA VAL A 465 -8.35 54.92 -26.85
C VAL A 465 -6.98 55.57 -26.84
N VAL A 466 -6.27 55.48 -27.95
CA VAL A 466 -4.96 56.12 -28.17
C VAL A 466 -5.08 57.12 -29.32
N ALA A 467 -4.48 58.29 -29.15
CA ALA A 467 -4.36 59.28 -30.22
C ALA A 467 -3.13 58.95 -31.09
N VAL A 468 -3.28 59.04 -32.42
CA VAL A 468 -2.17 58.84 -33.36
C VAL A 468 -2.07 60.03 -34.30
N ASP A 469 -0.97 60.77 -34.21
CA ASP A 469 -0.64 61.84 -35.15
C ASP A 469 0.26 61.29 -36.26
N VAL A 470 -0.28 61.22 -37.47
CA VAL A 470 0.45 60.78 -38.66
C VAL A 470 0.92 61.99 -39.44
N SER A 471 2.23 62.25 -39.45
CA SER A 471 2.83 63.28 -40.30
C SER A 471 3.21 62.70 -41.67
N ALA A 472 3.26 63.54 -42.70
CA ALA A 472 3.79 63.12 -44.00
C ALA A 472 5.24 62.64 -43.87
N ASP A 473 5.63 61.67 -44.69
CA ASP A 473 7.04 61.25 -44.78
C ASP A 473 7.91 62.45 -45.20
N GLU A 474 9.09 62.60 -44.60
CA GLU A 474 10.04 63.61 -45.07
C GLU A 474 10.39 63.33 -46.54
N ALA A 475 10.15 64.33 -47.40
CA ALA A 475 10.60 64.27 -48.78
C ALA A 475 12.12 64.10 -48.79
N PRO A 476 12.70 63.21 -49.61
CA PRO A 476 14.14 63.05 -49.68
C PRO A 476 14.74 64.41 -50.03
N THR A 477 15.65 64.91 -49.18
CA THR A 477 16.30 66.21 -49.33
C THR A 477 17.24 66.21 -50.54
N GLY A 478 16.65 66.28 -51.73
CA GLY A 478 17.32 66.64 -52.97
C GLY A 478 17.35 68.17 -53.07
N GLY A 479 18.51 68.75 -52.78
CA GLY A 479 18.73 70.18 -52.86
C GLY A 479 18.50 70.75 -54.25
N SER A 480 17.82 71.90 -54.33
CA SER A 480 18.28 73.09 -55.04
C SER A 480 17.17 74.14 -55.01
N SER A 481 17.51 75.32 -54.50
CA SER A 481 16.70 76.54 -54.65
C SER A 481 16.54 76.89 -56.13
N PRO A 482 15.40 77.48 -56.50
CA PRO A 482 15.49 78.68 -57.33
C PRO A 482 14.72 79.86 -56.77
N LYS A 483 15.41 81.00 -56.80
CA LYS A 483 14.93 82.37 -56.66
C LYS A 483 13.99 82.74 -57.84
N PRO A 484 12.95 83.57 -57.65
CA PRO A 484 11.91 83.78 -58.64
C PRO A 484 12.29 84.85 -59.68
N ALA A 485 11.81 84.70 -60.91
CA ALA A 485 11.82 85.75 -61.92
C ALA A 485 10.43 85.90 -62.57
N ALA A 486 9.79 87.01 -62.17
CA ALA A 486 9.03 87.97 -62.97
C ALA A 486 8.21 87.49 -64.18
N SER A 487 6.92 87.83 -64.07
CA SER A 487 5.96 88.09 -65.15
C SER A 487 6.51 88.97 -66.26
N LEU A 488 6.00 88.80 -67.49
CA LEU A 488 5.48 89.92 -68.31
C LEU A 488 4.51 89.41 -69.39
N ALA A 489 3.56 90.29 -69.72
CA ALA A 489 2.25 90.08 -70.32
C ALA A 489 2.18 89.92 -71.85
N ARG A 490 0.99 89.44 -72.30
CA ARG A 490 0.20 89.79 -73.53
C ARG A 490 0.76 89.37 -74.90
N SER A 491 -0.03 88.99 -75.92
CA SER A 491 -1.48 89.09 -76.21
C SER A 491 -1.86 88.30 -77.47
N GLY A 492 -3.10 87.78 -77.53
CA GLY A 492 -3.88 87.52 -78.75
C GLY A 492 -3.49 86.26 -79.53
N GLY A 493 -4.36 85.37 -79.99
CA GLY A 493 -5.80 85.36 -80.17
C GLY A 493 -6.12 84.44 -81.35
N LEU A 494 -7.35 83.89 -81.35
CA LEU A 494 -8.06 83.18 -82.43
C LEU A 494 -7.99 81.63 -82.46
N ASP A 495 -9.05 81.02 -81.94
CA ASP A 495 -9.72 79.82 -82.47
C ASP A 495 -10.51 80.18 -83.77
N PRO A 496 -11.08 79.25 -84.58
CA PRO A 496 -11.42 77.84 -84.30
C PRO A 496 -11.16 76.83 -85.45
N PHE A 497 -11.32 75.52 -85.21
CA PHE A 497 -12.09 74.54 -86.04
C PHE A 497 -11.95 73.08 -85.49
N LEU A 498 -13.11 72.44 -85.24
CA LEU A 498 -13.39 71.02 -84.88
C LEU A 498 -13.20 70.06 -86.10
N PRO A 499 -13.50 68.73 -86.05
CA PRO A 499 -13.32 67.67 -85.02
C PRO A 499 -12.81 66.30 -85.59
N GLY A 500 -12.62 65.29 -84.72
CA GLY A 500 -12.63 63.85 -85.07
C GLY A 500 -11.63 63.02 -84.25
N ALA A 501 -11.86 61.79 -83.80
CA ALA A 501 -12.99 60.88 -83.87
C ALA A 501 -12.81 59.74 -82.83
N ALA A 502 -13.94 59.14 -82.47
CA ALA A 502 -14.23 57.79 -81.93
C ALA A 502 -13.09 56.79 -81.63
N GLY A 503 -13.27 56.05 -80.52
CA GLY A 503 -12.67 54.75 -80.27
C GLY A 503 -13.34 53.99 -79.11
N LEU A 504 -14.40 53.23 -79.44
CA LEU A 504 -15.10 52.26 -78.59
C LEU A 504 -14.32 50.95 -78.44
N GLY A 505 -14.53 50.22 -77.33
CA GLY A 505 -14.18 48.79 -77.18
C GLY A 505 -14.31 48.30 -75.72
N LEU A 506 -15.51 47.99 -75.21
CA LEU A 506 -16.25 46.71 -75.22
C LEU A 506 -15.92 45.73 -74.06
N PHE A 507 -16.96 45.46 -73.27
CA PHE A 507 -17.30 44.32 -72.40
C PHE A 507 -16.52 43.01 -72.55
N VAL A 508 -16.28 42.32 -71.42
CA VAL A 508 -16.65 40.89 -71.21
C VAL A 508 -17.05 40.62 -69.74
N LEU A 509 -18.22 39.98 -69.61
CA LEU A 509 -18.85 39.36 -68.43
C LEU A 509 -18.14 38.05 -68.03
N GLY A 510 -18.14 37.70 -66.75
CA GLY A 510 -17.84 36.34 -66.28
C GLY A 510 -18.41 36.09 -64.88
N ALA A 511 -19.48 35.30 -64.81
CA ALA A 511 -20.27 34.96 -63.63
C ALA A 511 -20.00 33.52 -63.12
N ALA A 512 -20.60 33.21 -61.96
CA ALA A 512 -20.86 31.89 -61.35
C ALA A 512 -19.72 31.28 -60.51
N ALA A 513 -19.92 30.54 -59.42
CA ALA A 513 -21.07 29.93 -58.72
C ALA A 513 -20.66 29.73 -57.22
N LEU A 514 -21.52 29.93 -56.22
CA LEU A 514 -22.46 28.96 -55.61
C LEU A 514 -21.85 27.62 -55.18
N GLY A 515 -21.85 27.38 -53.86
CA GLY A 515 -21.53 26.08 -53.24
C GLY A 515 -21.62 26.13 -51.72
N GLY A 516 -22.84 26.01 -51.18
CA GLY A 516 -23.05 25.76 -49.74
C GLY A 516 -23.06 24.26 -49.44
N ALA A 517 -22.67 23.88 -48.22
CA ALA A 517 -23.12 22.65 -47.58
C ALA A 517 -22.95 22.75 -46.06
N SER A 518 -24.08 22.79 -45.39
CA SER A 518 -24.30 22.51 -43.97
C SER A 518 -24.36 20.99 -43.76
N ILE A 519 -23.82 20.47 -42.65
CA ILE A 519 -24.25 19.19 -42.07
C ILE A 519 -24.30 19.31 -40.54
N THR A 520 -25.50 19.08 -40.03
CA THR A 520 -25.89 18.98 -38.62
C THR A 520 -25.95 17.51 -38.21
N GLY A 521 -25.42 17.19 -37.03
CA GLY A 521 -26.01 16.24 -36.08
C GLY A 521 -25.83 14.74 -36.26
N ALA A 522 -25.22 14.08 -35.26
CA ALA A 522 -25.63 12.74 -34.82
C ALA A 522 -25.30 12.51 -33.33
N ARG A 523 -26.36 12.48 -32.51
CA ARG A 523 -26.40 11.81 -31.21
C ARG A 523 -26.26 10.29 -31.41
N ARG A 524 -25.60 9.59 -30.48
CA ARG A 524 -25.97 8.20 -30.13
C ARG A 524 -25.64 7.87 -28.68
N ALA A 525 -26.60 7.17 -28.06
CA ALA A 525 -26.67 6.80 -26.67
C ALA A 525 -26.11 5.40 -26.39
N ARG A 526 -25.67 5.20 -25.13
CA ARG A 526 -25.71 4.02 -24.24
C ARG A 526 -26.14 2.65 -24.82
N ALA A 527 -25.40 1.59 -24.46
CA ALA A 527 -25.66 0.61 -23.37
C ALA A 527 -24.82 -0.69 -23.56
N PRO A 528 -24.91 -1.75 -22.72
CA PRO A 528 -23.92 -2.10 -21.70
C PRO A 528 -23.26 -3.50 -21.89
N ARG A 529 -22.22 -3.79 -21.10
CA ARG A 529 -21.90 -5.12 -20.57
C ARG A 529 -21.01 -5.01 -19.34
#